data_AF-A0AAD9H0A7-F1
#
_entry.id   AF-A0AAD9H0A7-F1
#
_cell.length_a   1.000
_cell.length_b   1.000
_cell.length_c   1.000
_cell.angle_alpha   90.00
_cell.angle_beta   90.00
_cell.angle_gamma   90.00
#
_symmetry.space_group_name_H-M   'P 1'
#
loop_
_entity.id
_entity.type
_entity.pdbx_description
1 polymer ?
#
loop_
_entity_poly.entity_id
_entity_poly.type
_entity_poly.pdbx_seq_one_letter_code
_entity_poly.pdbx_strand_id
1 'polypeptide(L)'
;MSTFPSLKLTYFDFAGRAESVRLALYVGGVPFEDNRLTREEFAALKSSLPLGQVPVLEVDGQVLTQTFAILRYAGRLGGLYPTNSFAALKVDEILHALCEMWEQMLPSFQETDEVKRKAMREELATVTIPHYASRIDARLEKMYQMPTFQSDTLFVHEIALYTSTKAFKDGMFDNIPATLLDGYKFHKVMFEKVTGNQKIKEWNSLPHGTPKLKLTYFPFAGRAEPIRLAFFIGGIDFEDERMSFEEYAKVKSNLPYSQLPVLEVDGEPVAQSLAILRYAGTLAGLYPTTDTLAAVHVDEIFNLIDEMFNNPEWRATIGERDPDKLQKIREGLSKGIIPKTLESLEKRVAAFEGKYATESKLNVADLAVYAVVQLMKAGPPATHVTMADIKKTVLITGSTRGIGLSLAEHYTSAGWNVIGTTRANSNTDKLNALSPLKTVVLDVSDESSVLKAAIELEGVVIDLLINNAGIGYPTTFTTVTKEQTMHQYEVNVTGPFLVTRAFLPNLQLAVKAHGSASVLQVSSVVGSITNNTEENEWMFRGQYGYTASKAALNMVTRSLAMDLREHKIPVVCMNPGLWTPR
;
A
#
# COMPACT_ATOMS: atom_id res chain seq x y z
N MET A 1 -31.27 5.03 -17.76
CA MET A 1 -31.21 3.92 -16.79
C MET A 1 -30.65 2.72 -17.52
N SER A 2 -29.65 2.04 -16.96
CA SER A 2 -29.18 0.74 -17.49
C SER A 2 -30.36 -0.22 -17.58
N THR A 3 -30.44 -0.99 -18.67
CA THR A 3 -31.44 -2.07 -18.84
C THR A 3 -31.15 -3.29 -17.97
N PHE A 4 -29.98 -3.34 -17.32
CA PHE A 4 -29.55 -4.43 -16.46
C PHE A 4 -29.35 -3.95 -15.00
N PRO A 5 -29.64 -4.80 -14.01
CA PRO A 5 -29.31 -4.54 -12.60
C PRO A 5 -27.78 -4.44 -12.41
N SER A 6 -27.35 -3.90 -11.27
CA SER A 6 -25.95 -3.98 -10.86
C SER A 6 -25.61 -5.42 -10.51
N LEU A 7 -24.56 -5.97 -11.14
CA LEU A 7 -24.14 -7.36 -10.97
C LEU A 7 -22.68 -7.44 -10.54
N LYS A 8 -22.39 -8.20 -9.48
CA LYS A 8 -21.04 -8.55 -9.05
C LYS A 8 -20.93 -10.04 -8.80
N LEU A 9 -20.17 -10.74 -9.65
CA LEU A 9 -19.89 -12.16 -9.51
C LEU A 9 -18.59 -12.33 -8.70
N THR A 10 -18.64 -13.04 -7.59
CA THR A 10 -17.48 -13.29 -6.74
C THR A 10 -17.07 -14.76 -6.77
N TYR A 11 -15.82 -15.04 -7.18
CA TYR A 11 -15.23 -16.38 -7.19
C TYR A 11 -13.71 -16.31 -7.12
N PHE A 12 -13.01 -17.46 -7.08
CA PHE A 12 -11.56 -17.49 -7.14
C PHE A 12 -11.00 -17.04 -8.50
N ASP A 13 -9.71 -16.69 -8.51
CA ASP A 13 -8.95 -16.33 -9.71
C ASP A 13 -8.57 -17.56 -10.59
N PHE A 14 -9.57 -18.36 -10.91
CA PHE A 14 -9.52 -19.40 -11.94
C PHE A 14 -10.94 -19.66 -12.44
N ALA A 15 -11.08 -20.42 -13.53
CA ALA A 15 -12.37 -20.71 -14.16
C ALA A 15 -13.36 -21.39 -13.18
N GLY A 16 -13.09 -22.66 -12.84
CA GLY A 16 -13.84 -23.42 -11.85
C GLY A 16 -15.37 -23.37 -12.03
N ARG A 17 -16.10 -23.29 -10.91
CA ARG A 17 -17.58 -23.31 -10.90
C ARG A 17 -18.21 -22.00 -11.38
N ALA A 18 -17.46 -20.89 -11.46
CA ALA A 18 -18.01 -19.60 -11.88
C ALA A 18 -17.95 -19.38 -13.40
N GLU A 19 -17.11 -20.13 -14.12
CA GLU A 19 -16.82 -19.85 -15.52
C GLU A 19 -18.07 -19.89 -16.41
N SER A 20 -18.98 -20.85 -16.17
CA SER A 20 -20.23 -20.91 -16.92
C SER A 20 -21.08 -19.65 -16.77
N VAL A 21 -21.06 -19.03 -15.58
CA VAL A 21 -21.77 -17.77 -15.30
C VAL A 21 -21.08 -16.60 -15.99
N ARG A 22 -19.74 -16.50 -15.89
CA ARG A 22 -18.95 -15.46 -16.57
C ARG A 22 -19.23 -15.46 -18.08
N LEU A 23 -19.17 -16.63 -18.69
CA LEU A 23 -19.45 -16.81 -20.11
C LEU A 23 -20.90 -16.47 -20.46
N ALA A 24 -21.88 -16.86 -19.65
CA ALA A 24 -23.27 -16.54 -19.93
C ALA A 24 -23.54 -15.03 -19.87
N LEU A 25 -22.98 -14.32 -18.88
CA LEU A 25 -23.08 -12.86 -18.79
C LEU A 25 -22.40 -12.18 -19.98
N TYR A 26 -21.17 -12.60 -20.31
CA TYR A 26 -20.40 -12.01 -21.41
C TYR A 26 -21.03 -12.26 -22.79
N VAL A 27 -21.42 -13.50 -23.09
CA VAL A 27 -22.09 -13.86 -24.35
C VAL A 27 -23.43 -13.13 -24.47
N GLY A 28 -24.15 -12.98 -23.36
CA GLY A 28 -25.41 -12.26 -23.29
C GLY A 28 -25.29 -10.73 -23.37
N GLY A 29 -24.06 -10.18 -23.40
CA GLY A 29 -23.84 -8.74 -23.37
C GLY A 29 -24.30 -8.07 -22.08
N VAL A 30 -24.35 -8.82 -20.97
CA VAL A 30 -24.78 -8.35 -19.66
C VAL A 30 -23.56 -7.81 -18.90
N PRO A 31 -23.49 -6.50 -18.58
CA PRO A 31 -22.36 -5.94 -17.83
C PRO A 31 -22.36 -6.48 -16.39
N PHE A 32 -21.17 -6.82 -15.88
CA PHE A 32 -20.98 -7.29 -14.51
C PHE A 32 -19.56 -7.00 -14.02
N GLU A 33 -19.39 -6.91 -12.70
CA GLU A 33 -18.10 -6.93 -12.01
C GLU A 33 -17.66 -8.38 -11.77
N ASP A 34 -16.47 -8.78 -12.25
CA ASP A 34 -15.87 -10.09 -11.99
C ASP A 34 -14.88 -10.01 -10.83
N ASN A 35 -15.40 -10.12 -9.60
CA ASN A 35 -14.62 -10.02 -8.37
C ASN A 35 -13.88 -11.34 -8.10
N ARG A 36 -12.55 -11.31 -8.17
CA ARG A 36 -11.69 -12.50 -8.07
C ARG A 36 -10.95 -12.53 -6.74
N LEU A 37 -11.11 -13.63 -6.01
CA LEU A 37 -10.55 -13.82 -4.67
C LEU A 37 -9.27 -14.65 -4.68
N THR A 38 -8.32 -14.23 -3.86
CA THR A 38 -7.27 -15.07 -3.29
C THR A 38 -7.85 -16.04 -2.25
N ARG A 39 -7.04 -17.02 -1.81
CA ARG A 39 -7.47 -17.97 -0.77
C ARG A 39 -7.61 -17.29 0.59
N GLU A 40 -6.76 -16.32 0.84
CA GLU A 40 -6.69 -15.50 2.05
C GLU A 40 -7.94 -14.61 2.17
N GLU A 41 -8.31 -13.91 1.11
CA GLU A 41 -9.54 -13.11 1.06
C GLU A 41 -10.78 -13.98 1.21
N PHE A 42 -10.83 -15.14 0.55
CA PHE A 42 -11.91 -16.09 0.76
C PHE A 42 -12.00 -16.56 2.22
N ALA A 43 -10.88 -16.87 2.86
CA ALA A 43 -10.86 -17.28 4.26
C ALA A 43 -11.45 -16.20 5.19
N ALA A 44 -11.16 -14.93 4.91
CA ALA A 44 -11.74 -13.79 5.64
C ALA A 44 -13.24 -13.61 5.37
N LEU A 45 -13.67 -13.77 4.11
CA LEU A 45 -15.07 -13.59 3.69
C LEU A 45 -15.97 -14.77 4.07
N LYS A 46 -15.43 -15.99 4.19
CA LYS A 46 -16.18 -17.25 4.24
C LYS A 46 -17.33 -17.23 5.26
N SER A 47 -17.09 -16.71 6.47
CA SER A 47 -18.09 -16.68 7.54
C SER A 47 -19.26 -15.73 7.27
N SER A 48 -19.07 -14.74 6.40
CA SER A 48 -20.09 -13.76 6.01
C SER A 48 -20.98 -14.22 4.84
N LEU A 49 -20.54 -15.22 4.07
CA LEU A 49 -21.26 -15.68 2.88
C LEU A 49 -22.48 -16.54 3.27
N PRO A 50 -23.64 -16.43 2.59
CA PRO A 50 -24.88 -17.11 3.01
C PRO A 50 -24.76 -18.61 3.21
N LEU A 51 -23.91 -19.29 2.41
CA LEU A 51 -23.64 -20.73 2.50
C LEU A 51 -22.16 -21.03 2.73
N GLY A 52 -21.35 -20.04 3.14
CA GLY A 52 -19.91 -20.24 3.39
C GLY A 52 -19.11 -20.70 2.17
N GLN A 53 -19.58 -20.41 0.96
CA GLN A 53 -19.00 -20.88 -0.31
C GLN A 53 -19.16 -19.84 -1.42
N VAL A 54 -18.29 -19.95 -2.42
CA VAL A 54 -18.36 -19.25 -3.70
C VAL A 54 -18.60 -20.27 -4.84
N PRO A 55 -19.20 -19.91 -5.98
CA PRO A 55 -19.53 -18.55 -6.41
C PRO A 55 -20.75 -17.95 -5.71
N VAL A 56 -20.72 -16.63 -5.58
CA VAL A 56 -21.89 -15.81 -5.23
C VAL A 56 -22.09 -14.72 -6.28
N LEU A 57 -23.35 -14.39 -6.57
CA LEU A 57 -23.71 -13.27 -7.43
C LEU A 57 -24.47 -12.25 -6.59
N GLU A 58 -23.94 -11.04 -6.49
CA GLU A 58 -24.66 -9.90 -5.92
C GLU A 58 -25.49 -9.23 -7.02
N VAL A 59 -26.78 -9.01 -6.75
CA VAL A 59 -27.75 -8.35 -7.64
C VAL A 59 -28.36 -7.19 -6.87
N ASP A 60 -28.05 -5.96 -7.24
CA ASP A 60 -28.51 -4.74 -6.56
C ASP A 60 -28.34 -4.80 -5.02
N GLY A 61 -27.16 -5.27 -4.57
CA GLY A 61 -26.83 -5.43 -3.15
C GLY A 61 -27.29 -6.74 -2.51
N GLN A 62 -28.05 -7.59 -3.22
CA GLN A 62 -28.54 -8.88 -2.69
C GLN A 62 -27.65 -10.04 -3.12
N VAL A 63 -27.10 -10.78 -2.15
CA VAL A 63 -26.19 -11.90 -2.41
C VAL A 63 -26.96 -13.20 -2.67
N LEU A 64 -26.79 -13.75 -3.86
CA LEU A 64 -27.35 -15.03 -4.31
C LEU A 64 -26.26 -16.10 -4.40
N THR A 65 -26.64 -17.35 -4.18
CA THR A 65 -25.72 -18.51 -4.18
C THR A 65 -26.17 -19.56 -5.20
N GLN A 66 -25.39 -20.65 -5.32
CA GLN A 66 -25.62 -21.80 -6.20
C GLN A 66 -25.36 -21.51 -7.69
N THR A 67 -24.28 -22.09 -8.22
CA THR A 67 -23.80 -21.91 -9.60
C THR A 67 -24.91 -21.99 -10.65
N PHE A 68 -25.74 -23.05 -10.63
CA PHE A 68 -26.76 -23.23 -11.67
C PHE A 68 -28.03 -22.40 -11.46
N ALA A 69 -28.29 -21.91 -10.24
CA ALA A 69 -29.33 -20.89 -10.04
C ALA A 69 -28.86 -19.55 -10.62
N ILE A 70 -27.62 -19.16 -10.31
CA ILE A 70 -26.96 -17.97 -10.83
C ILE A 70 -26.86 -18.03 -12.37
N LEU A 71 -26.45 -19.17 -12.93
CA LEU A 71 -26.32 -19.36 -14.37
C LEU A 71 -27.66 -19.19 -15.10
N ARG A 72 -28.76 -19.73 -14.57
CA ARG A 72 -30.09 -19.55 -15.16
C ARG A 72 -30.54 -18.10 -15.12
N TYR A 73 -30.23 -17.39 -14.03
CA TYR A 73 -30.51 -15.96 -13.92
C TYR A 73 -29.71 -15.14 -14.96
N ALA A 74 -28.39 -15.36 -15.04
CA ALA A 74 -27.53 -14.76 -16.06
C ALA A 74 -28.02 -15.06 -17.48
N GLY A 75 -28.40 -16.32 -17.74
CA GLY A 75 -28.96 -16.74 -19.01
C GLY A 75 -30.27 -16.05 -19.35
N ARG A 76 -31.15 -15.81 -18.38
CA ARG A 76 -32.39 -15.05 -18.62
C ARG A 76 -32.12 -13.60 -18.97
N LEU A 77 -31.16 -12.95 -18.29
CA LEU A 77 -30.76 -11.59 -18.61
C LEU A 77 -30.17 -11.48 -20.03
N GLY A 78 -29.34 -12.44 -20.41
CA GLY A 78 -28.67 -12.48 -21.71
C GLY A 78 -29.46 -13.13 -22.86
N GLY A 79 -30.71 -13.55 -22.65
CA GLY A 79 -31.50 -14.27 -23.66
C GLY A 79 -31.00 -15.69 -24.00
N LEU A 80 -30.15 -16.27 -23.15
CA LEU A 80 -29.51 -17.59 -23.29
C LEU A 80 -30.27 -18.70 -22.52
N TYR A 81 -31.48 -18.42 -22.06
CA TYR A 81 -32.35 -19.38 -21.37
C TYR A 81 -33.75 -19.39 -22.00
N PRO A 82 -34.34 -20.56 -22.32
CA PRO A 82 -35.62 -20.61 -23.00
C PRO A 82 -36.76 -19.98 -22.19
N THR A 83 -37.67 -19.29 -22.87
CA THR A 83 -38.90 -18.76 -22.28
C THR A 83 -40.01 -19.82 -22.20
N ASN A 84 -40.00 -20.80 -23.11
CA ASN A 84 -40.91 -21.94 -23.06
C ASN A 84 -40.60 -22.81 -21.84
N SER A 85 -41.60 -23.03 -20.98
CA SER A 85 -41.42 -23.73 -19.71
C SER A 85 -40.92 -25.17 -19.84
N PHE A 86 -41.31 -25.89 -20.90
CA PHE A 86 -40.85 -27.26 -21.12
C PHE A 86 -39.41 -27.31 -21.66
N ALA A 87 -39.06 -26.40 -22.57
CA ALA A 87 -37.67 -26.26 -23.01
C ALA A 87 -36.76 -25.82 -21.85
N ALA A 88 -37.21 -24.91 -21.00
CA ALA A 88 -36.53 -24.51 -19.77
C ALA A 88 -36.32 -25.70 -18.83
N LEU A 89 -37.34 -26.55 -18.61
CA LEU A 89 -37.21 -27.78 -17.84
C LEU A 89 -36.16 -28.74 -18.42
N LYS A 90 -36.05 -28.82 -19.76
CA LYS A 90 -35.02 -29.63 -20.42
C LYS A 90 -33.61 -29.10 -20.20
N VAL A 91 -33.44 -27.78 -20.20
CA VAL A 91 -32.17 -27.15 -19.79
C VAL A 91 -31.84 -27.51 -18.34
N ASP A 92 -32.80 -27.39 -17.44
CA ASP A 92 -32.62 -27.67 -16.01
C ASP A 92 -32.27 -29.15 -15.74
N GLU A 93 -32.87 -30.09 -16.50
CA GLU A 93 -32.54 -31.52 -16.47
C GLU A 93 -31.04 -31.77 -16.72
N ILE A 94 -30.44 -31.08 -17.69
CA ILE A 94 -29.00 -31.20 -18.00
C ILE A 94 -28.13 -30.53 -16.94
N LEU A 95 -28.50 -29.33 -16.49
CA LEU A 95 -27.73 -28.60 -15.47
C LEU A 95 -27.68 -29.38 -14.14
N HIS A 96 -28.78 -30.00 -13.73
CA HIS A 96 -28.80 -30.83 -12.52
C HIS A 96 -27.96 -32.10 -12.68
N ALA A 97 -28.01 -32.79 -13.83
CA ALA A 97 -27.16 -33.95 -14.07
C ALA A 97 -25.65 -33.61 -14.00
N LEU A 98 -25.26 -32.43 -14.49
CA LEU A 98 -23.89 -31.92 -14.35
C LEU A 98 -23.54 -31.60 -12.89
N CYS A 99 -24.49 -31.08 -12.11
CA CYS A 99 -24.32 -30.81 -10.68
C CYS A 99 -24.06 -32.10 -9.90
N GLU A 100 -24.89 -33.12 -10.12
CA GLU A 100 -24.75 -34.41 -9.46
C GLU A 100 -23.41 -35.08 -9.80
N MET A 101 -23.00 -35.04 -11.06
CA MET A 101 -21.68 -35.53 -11.47
C MET A 101 -20.54 -34.82 -10.72
N TRP A 102 -20.61 -33.49 -10.62
CA TRP A 102 -19.61 -32.68 -9.92
C TRP A 102 -19.58 -32.95 -8.41
N GLU A 103 -20.74 -33.11 -7.78
CA GLU A 103 -20.86 -33.42 -6.35
C GLU A 103 -20.22 -34.76 -6.00
N GLN A 104 -20.34 -35.77 -6.88
CA GLN A 104 -19.65 -37.05 -6.71
C GLN A 104 -18.12 -36.92 -6.81
N MET A 105 -17.61 -35.92 -7.52
CA MET A 105 -16.16 -35.68 -7.63
C MET A 105 -15.59 -34.93 -6.43
N LEU A 106 -16.43 -34.16 -5.70
CA LEU A 106 -16.02 -33.26 -4.63
C LEU A 106 -15.15 -33.91 -3.53
N PRO A 107 -15.44 -35.13 -3.04
CA PRO A 107 -14.60 -35.78 -2.04
C PRO A 107 -13.15 -35.96 -2.50
N SER A 108 -12.91 -36.22 -3.79
CA SER A 108 -11.56 -36.39 -4.33
C SER A 108 -10.73 -35.11 -4.36
N PHE A 109 -11.36 -33.93 -4.26
CA PHE A 109 -10.68 -32.64 -4.15
C PHE A 109 -10.26 -32.30 -2.73
N GLN A 110 -10.91 -32.90 -1.74
CA GLN A 110 -10.65 -32.68 -0.32
C GLN A 110 -9.68 -33.71 0.27
N GLU A 111 -9.42 -34.81 -0.44
CA GLU A 111 -8.49 -35.85 -0.01
C GLU A 111 -7.04 -35.38 -0.11
N THR A 112 -6.34 -35.48 1.02
CA THR A 112 -4.93 -35.08 1.18
C THR A 112 -3.95 -36.24 0.97
N ASP A 113 -4.42 -37.48 1.15
CA ASP A 113 -3.63 -38.69 0.88
C ASP A 113 -3.57 -38.95 -0.64
N GLU A 114 -2.37 -38.84 -1.21
CA GLU A 114 -2.17 -38.95 -2.66
C GLU A 114 -2.58 -40.32 -3.22
N VAL A 115 -2.39 -41.40 -2.46
CA VAL A 115 -2.71 -42.76 -2.91
C VAL A 115 -4.23 -42.96 -2.92
N LYS A 116 -4.91 -42.52 -1.87
CA LYS A 116 -6.39 -42.56 -1.81
C LYS A 116 -7.00 -41.65 -2.87
N ARG A 117 -6.50 -40.43 -3.01
CA ARG A 117 -6.98 -39.48 -4.02
C ARG A 117 -6.87 -40.07 -5.42
N LYS A 118 -5.72 -40.66 -5.75
CA LYS A 118 -5.51 -41.34 -7.03
C LYS A 118 -6.53 -42.46 -7.25
N ALA A 119 -6.72 -43.34 -6.28
CA ALA A 119 -7.69 -44.44 -6.37
C ALA A 119 -9.13 -43.95 -6.58
N MET A 120 -9.55 -42.93 -5.81
CA MET A 120 -10.87 -42.30 -5.98
C MET A 120 -11.06 -41.74 -7.39
N ARG A 121 -10.03 -41.10 -7.95
CA ARG A 121 -10.10 -40.50 -9.28
C ARG A 121 -10.09 -41.52 -10.41
N GLU A 122 -9.37 -42.63 -10.24
CA GLU A 122 -9.44 -43.77 -11.16
C GLU A 122 -10.83 -44.42 -11.18
N GLU A 123 -11.48 -44.55 -10.02
CA GLU A 123 -12.88 -45.01 -9.93
C GLU A 123 -13.84 -44.01 -10.61
N LEU A 124 -13.71 -42.71 -10.31
CA LEU A 124 -14.50 -41.67 -10.96
C LEU A 124 -14.36 -41.71 -12.49
N ALA A 125 -13.14 -41.91 -12.99
CA ALA A 125 -12.84 -41.97 -14.42
C ALA A 125 -13.41 -43.21 -15.12
N THR A 126 -13.57 -44.33 -14.41
CA THR A 126 -14.02 -45.60 -14.99
C THR A 126 -15.51 -45.88 -14.78
N VAL A 127 -16.12 -45.32 -13.74
CA VAL A 127 -17.51 -45.62 -13.35
C VAL A 127 -18.38 -44.36 -13.41
N THR A 128 -18.10 -43.38 -12.55
CA THR A 128 -19.02 -42.27 -12.29
C THR A 128 -19.13 -41.31 -13.46
N ILE A 129 -18.01 -40.82 -13.99
CA ILE A 129 -18.02 -39.84 -15.09
C ILE A 129 -18.62 -40.48 -16.36
N PRO A 130 -18.24 -41.70 -16.78
CA PRO A 130 -18.91 -42.39 -17.89
C PRO A 130 -20.42 -42.59 -17.70
N HIS A 131 -20.86 -42.88 -16.47
CA HIS A 131 -22.27 -43.05 -16.14
C HIS A 131 -23.09 -41.78 -16.40
N TYR A 132 -22.60 -40.61 -15.98
CA TYR A 132 -23.27 -39.33 -16.20
C TYR A 132 -23.12 -38.86 -17.66
N ALA A 133 -21.93 -38.95 -18.23
CA ALA A 133 -21.66 -38.51 -19.60
C ALA A 133 -22.57 -39.21 -20.62
N SER A 134 -22.72 -40.54 -20.53
CA SER A 134 -23.61 -41.31 -21.41
C SER A 134 -25.08 -40.91 -21.28
N ARG A 135 -25.55 -40.62 -20.05
CA ARG A 135 -26.94 -40.20 -19.80
C ARG A 135 -27.21 -38.78 -20.31
N ILE A 136 -26.28 -37.86 -20.08
CA ILE A 136 -26.35 -36.49 -20.59
C ILE A 136 -26.42 -36.53 -22.12
N ASP A 137 -25.54 -37.29 -22.78
CA ASP A 137 -25.56 -37.46 -24.23
C ASP A 137 -26.91 -37.99 -24.75
N ALA A 138 -27.47 -39.02 -24.12
CA ALA A 138 -28.77 -39.59 -24.49
C ALA A 138 -29.93 -38.60 -24.28
N ARG A 139 -29.84 -37.71 -23.29
CA ARG A 139 -30.84 -36.66 -23.06
C ARG A 139 -30.72 -35.54 -24.08
N LEU A 140 -29.50 -35.10 -24.39
CA LEU A 140 -29.23 -34.09 -25.40
C LEU A 140 -29.70 -34.55 -26.78
N GLU A 141 -29.51 -35.83 -27.13
CA GLU A 141 -29.99 -36.37 -28.41
C GLU A 141 -31.49 -36.16 -28.65
N LYS A 142 -32.30 -36.33 -27.61
CA LYS A 142 -33.75 -36.08 -27.67
C LYS A 142 -34.07 -34.59 -27.62
N MET A 143 -33.33 -33.83 -26.82
CA MET A 143 -33.51 -32.39 -26.66
C MET A 143 -33.29 -31.64 -27.98
N TYR A 144 -32.25 -31.97 -28.75
CA TYR A 144 -31.94 -31.32 -30.03
C TYR A 144 -32.91 -31.66 -31.18
N GLN A 145 -33.87 -32.57 -30.97
CA GLN A 145 -34.98 -32.78 -31.88
C GLN A 145 -36.07 -31.70 -31.73
N MET A 146 -36.04 -30.92 -30.65
CA MET A 146 -37.02 -29.86 -30.40
C MET A 146 -36.67 -28.59 -31.18
N PRO A 147 -37.65 -27.89 -31.81
CA PRO A 147 -37.39 -26.67 -32.60
C PRO A 147 -36.65 -25.57 -31.84
N THR A 148 -36.89 -25.42 -30.52
CA THR A 148 -36.23 -24.41 -29.68
C THR A 148 -34.70 -24.53 -29.69
N PHE A 149 -34.16 -25.74 -29.80
CA PHE A 149 -32.72 -26.01 -29.76
C PHE A 149 -32.10 -26.16 -31.16
N GLN A 150 -32.90 -26.00 -32.22
CA GLN A 150 -32.45 -25.93 -33.62
C GLN A 150 -32.21 -24.47 -34.01
N SER A 151 -31.39 -23.77 -33.22
CA SER A 151 -30.98 -22.39 -33.48
C SER A 151 -29.50 -22.17 -33.17
N ASP A 152 -28.95 -21.08 -33.70
CA ASP A 152 -27.59 -20.63 -33.40
C ASP A 152 -27.45 -20.00 -32.01
N THR A 153 -28.57 -19.85 -31.28
CA THR A 153 -28.55 -19.35 -29.90
C THR A 153 -27.76 -20.32 -29.04
N LEU A 154 -26.86 -19.77 -28.23
CA LEU A 154 -26.08 -20.54 -27.27
C LEU A 154 -26.82 -20.55 -25.93
N PHE A 155 -27.36 -21.69 -25.54
CA PHE A 155 -28.07 -21.83 -24.28
C PHE A 155 -27.15 -22.20 -23.13
N VAL A 156 -27.54 -21.85 -21.90
CA VAL A 156 -26.70 -22.03 -20.72
C VAL A 156 -26.27 -23.48 -20.43
N HIS A 157 -27.05 -24.50 -20.83
CA HIS A 157 -26.63 -25.90 -20.68
C HIS A 157 -25.46 -26.26 -21.60
N GLU A 158 -25.37 -25.64 -22.79
CA GLU A 158 -24.25 -25.82 -23.71
C GLU A 158 -22.98 -25.18 -23.15
N ILE A 159 -23.12 -23.98 -22.56
CA ILE A 159 -22.03 -23.29 -21.86
C ILE A 159 -21.55 -24.10 -20.65
N ALA A 160 -22.49 -24.62 -19.84
CA ALA A 160 -22.15 -25.47 -18.69
C ALA A 160 -21.42 -26.75 -19.13
N LEU A 161 -21.93 -27.45 -20.14
CA LEU A 161 -21.30 -28.66 -20.67
C LEU A 161 -19.92 -28.38 -21.27
N TYR A 162 -19.76 -27.26 -21.99
CA TYR A 162 -18.49 -26.78 -22.51
C TYR A 162 -17.48 -26.55 -21.39
N THR A 163 -17.81 -25.76 -20.37
CA THR A 163 -16.89 -25.46 -19.26
C THR A 163 -16.48 -26.71 -18.49
N SER A 164 -17.43 -27.63 -18.27
CA SER A 164 -17.14 -28.95 -17.68
C SER A 164 -16.15 -29.73 -18.55
N THR A 165 -16.42 -29.85 -19.85
CA THR A 165 -15.57 -30.60 -20.80
C THR A 165 -14.18 -29.97 -20.94
N LYS A 166 -14.11 -28.64 -20.96
CA LYS A 166 -12.85 -27.87 -21.00
C LYS A 166 -11.98 -28.17 -19.80
N ALA A 167 -12.54 -28.25 -18.59
CA ALA A 167 -11.78 -28.56 -17.38
C ALA A 167 -11.07 -29.93 -17.47
N PHE A 168 -11.72 -30.95 -18.04
CA PHE A 168 -11.06 -32.23 -18.32
C PHE A 168 -9.96 -32.08 -19.36
N LYS A 169 -10.25 -31.43 -20.50
CA LYS A 169 -9.28 -31.25 -21.60
C LYS A 169 -8.03 -30.47 -21.20
N ASP A 170 -8.18 -29.49 -20.31
CA ASP A 170 -7.06 -28.70 -19.77
C ASP A 170 -6.24 -29.47 -18.72
N GLY A 171 -6.64 -30.69 -18.35
CA GLY A 171 -5.96 -31.48 -17.34
C GLY A 171 -6.13 -30.95 -15.92
N MET A 172 -7.24 -30.23 -15.65
CA MET A 172 -7.50 -29.64 -14.32
C MET A 172 -7.56 -30.69 -13.20
N PHE A 173 -7.85 -31.96 -13.55
CA PHE A 173 -7.98 -33.06 -12.60
C PHE A 173 -6.86 -34.08 -12.79
N ASP A 174 -5.82 -34.03 -11.94
CA ASP A 174 -4.81 -35.11 -11.86
C ASP A 174 -5.44 -36.51 -11.79
N ASN A 175 -4.83 -37.48 -12.47
CA ASN A 175 -5.28 -38.88 -12.52
C ASN A 175 -6.66 -39.11 -13.17
N ILE A 176 -7.28 -38.11 -13.81
CA ILE A 176 -8.42 -38.31 -14.72
C ILE A 176 -7.96 -38.02 -16.15
N PRO A 177 -8.17 -38.92 -17.12
CA PRO A 177 -7.73 -38.69 -18.50
C PRO A 177 -8.38 -37.44 -19.12
N ALA A 178 -7.57 -36.56 -19.70
CA ALA A 178 -8.06 -35.34 -20.36
C ALA A 178 -8.98 -35.64 -21.57
N THR A 179 -8.86 -36.84 -22.15
CA THR A 179 -9.63 -37.33 -23.29
C THR A 179 -10.88 -38.13 -22.88
N LEU A 180 -11.17 -38.25 -21.58
CA LEU A 180 -12.26 -39.11 -21.07
C LEU A 180 -13.62 -38.82 -21.72
N LEU A 181 -13.87 -37.56 -22.07
CA LEU A 181 -15.14 -37.12 -22.65
C LEU A 181 -15.19 -37.14 -24.19
N ASP A 182 -14.09 -37.46 -24.87
CA ASP A 182 -14.00 -37.38 -26.35
C ASP A 182 -14.89 -38.41 -27.06
N GLY A 183 -15.22 -39.52 -26.39
CA GLY A 183 -16.09 -40.57 -26.91
C GLY A 183 -17.58 -40.24 -26.88
N TYR A 184 -17.97 -39.14 -26.24
CA TYR A 184 -19.37 -38.73 -26.11
C TYR A 184 -19.71 -37.66 -27.16
N LYS A 185 -20.63 -38.01 -28.05
CA LYS A 185 -21.05 -37.22 -29.22
C LYS A 185 -21.41 -35.79 -28.84
N PHE A 186 -22.29 -35.58 -27.86
CA PHE A 186 -22.76 -34.23 -27.54
C PHE A 186 -21.74 -33.42 -26.74
N HIS A 187 -20.93 -34.05 -25.91
CA HIS A 187 -19.80 -33.37 -25.27
C HIS A 187 -18.85 -32.79 -26.32
N LYS A 188 -18.48 -33.60 -27.33
CA LYS A 188 -17.64 -33.16 -28.44
C LYS A 188 -18.31 -32.05 -29.28
N VAL A 189 -19.54 -32.28 -29.74
CA VAL A 189 -20.26 -31.32 -30.60
C VAL A 189 -20.46 -29.98 -29.89
N MET A 190 -20.87 -29.99 -28.62
CA MET A 190 -21.03 -28.74 -27.86
C MET A 190 -19.70 -28.07 -27.61
N PHE A 191 -18.65 -28.82 -27.32
CA PHE A 191 -17.32 -28.25 -27.14
C PHE A 191 -16.86 -27.50 -28.40
N GLU A 192 -17.04 -28.10 -29.58
CA GLU A 192 -16.70 -27.49 -30.87
C GLU A 192 -17.60 -26.27 -31.17
N LYS A 193 -18.92 -26.39 -30.96
CA LYS A 193 -19.88 -25.28 -31.15
C LYS A 193 -19.53 -24.07 -30.28
N VAL A 194 -19.30 -24.28 -28.99
CA VAL A 194 -19.01 -23.20 -28.04
C VAL A 194 -17.62 -22.61 -28.32
N THR A 195 -16.61 -23.42 -28.62
CA THR A 195 -15.28 -22.93 -29.02
C THR A 195 -15.32 -22.10 -30.32
N GLY A 196 -16.21 -22.46 -31.24
CA GLY A 196 -16.41 -21.73 -32.50
C GLY A 196 -17.06 -20.36 -32.34
N ASN A 197 -17.78 -20.12 -31.24
CA ASN A 197 -18.51 -18.88 -31.00
C ASN A 197 -17.57 -17.67 -30.82
N GLN A 198 -17.88 -16.57 -31.51
CA GLN A 198 -17.03 -15.38 -31.52
C GLN A 198 -16.87 -14.74 -30.13
N LYS A 199 -17.93 -14.65 -29.33
CA LYS A 199 -17.88 -14.10 -27.97
C LYS A 199 -17.05 -14.97 -27.03
N ILE A 200 -17.06 -16.28 -27.23
CA ILE A 200 -16.21 -17.21 -26.46
C ILE A 200 -14.73 -17.03 -26.83
N LYS A 201 -14.40 -16.86 -28.12
CA LYS A 201 -13.03 -16.55 -28.55
C LYS A 201 -12.54 -15.21 -28.00
N GLU A 202 -13.40 -14.19 -28.07
CA GLU A 202 -13.13 -12.88 -27.47
C GLU A 202 -12.86 -13.02 -25.97
N TRP A 203 -13.77 -13.67 -25.23
CA TRP A 203 -13.59 -13.91 -23.80
C TRP A 203 -12.25 -14.59 -23.54
N ASN A 204 -11.95 -15.72 -24.18
CA ASN A 204 -10.70 -16.46 -23.95
C ASN A 204 -9.43 -15.67 -24.32
N SER A 205 -9.53 -14.60 -25.11
CA SER A 205 -8.40 -13.71 -25.43
C SER A 205 -8.17 -12.60 -24.41
N LEU A 206 -9.16 -12.33 -23.54
CA LEU A 206 -9.03 -11.32 -22.49
C LEU A 206 -8.10 -11.82 -21.38
N PRO A 207 -7.33 -10.92 -20.75
CA PRO A 207 -6.61 -11.24 -19.51
C PRO A 207 -7.64 -11.46 -18.39
N HIS A 208 -7.58 -12.63 -17.74
CA HIS A 208 -8.53 -13.06 -16.70
C HIS A 208 -7.89 -13.16 -15.32
N GLY A 209 -6.73 -12.54 -15.08
CA GLY A 209 -6.06 -12.56 -13.77
C GLY A 209 -5.85 -11.16 -13.22
N THR A 210 -5.38 -11.07 -11.98
CA THR A 210 -4.84 -9.80 -11.47
C THR A 210 -3.64 -9.43 -12.36
N PRO A 211 -3.65 -8.26 -13.01
CA PRO A 211 -2.57 -7.88 -13.91
C PRO A 211 -1.25 -7.83 -13.13
N LYS A 212 -0.14 -8.22 -13.77
CA LYS A 212 1.18 -7.94 -13.22
C LYS A 212 1.46 -6.46 -13.41
N LEU A 213 1.52 -5.75 -12.29
CA LEU A 213 1.70 -4.30 -12.27
C LEU A 213 3.13 -3.97 -11.83
N LYS A 214 3.83 -3.14 -12.60
CA LYS A 214 5.08 -2.51 -12.18
C LYS A 214 5.01 -1.01 -12.42
N LEU A 215 5.06 -0.22 -11.35
CA LEU A 215 5.06 1.23 -11.41
C LEU A 215 6.49 1.75 -11.29
N THR A 216 7.00 2.34 -12.36
CA THR A 216 8.32 2.97 -12.39
C THR A 216 8.21 4.48 -12.15
N TYR A 217 8.91 5.00 -11.14
CA TYR A 217 9.01 6.43 -10.87
C TYR A 217 10.29 6.82 -10.12
N PHE A 218 10.50 8.12 -9.89
CA PHE A 218 11.60 8.62 -9.08
C PHE A 218 11.45 8.22 -7.60
N PRO A 219 12.55 8.22 -6.80
CA PRO A 219 12.54 7.87 -5.37
C PRO A 219 11.96 8.98 -4.47
N PHE A 220 10.90 9.64 -4.92
CA PHE A 220 10.09 10.58 -4.15
C PHE A 220 8.61 10.43 -4.53
N ALA A 221 7.71 11.01 -3.74
CA ALA A 221 6.26 10.90 -3.92
C ALA A 221 5.82 11.40 -5.32
N GLY A 222 5.94 12.71 -5.56
CA GLY A 222 5.68 13.34 -6.85
C GLY A 222 4.34 12.95 -7.48
N ARG A 223 4.34 12.76 -8.80
CA ARG A 223 3.13 12.40 -9.56
C ARG A 223 2.73 10.92 -9.44
N ALA A 224 3.60 10.06 -8.90
CA ALA A 224 3.30 8.64 -8.72
C ALA A 224 2.62 8.32 -7.38
N GLU A 225 2.75 9.18 -6.38
CA GLU A 225 2.16 8.95 -5.06
C GLU A 225 0.66 8.66 -5.05
N PRO A 226 -0.22 9.41 -5.75
CA PRO A 226 -1.63 9.08 -5.73
C PRO A 226 -1.91 7.70 -6.35
N ILE A 227 -1.08 7.24 -7.29
CA ILE A 227 -1.18 5.89 -7.89
C ILE A 227 -0.81 4.83 -6.84
N ARG A 228 0.29 5.03 -6.12
CA ARG A 228 0.71 4.14 -5.02
C ARG A 228 -0.36 4.03 -3.94
N LEU A 229 -0.94 5.16 -3.55
CA LEU A 229 -2.03 5.20 -2.58
C LEU A 229 -3.28 4.47 -3.08
N ALA A 230 -3.63 4.62 -4.36
CA ALA A 230 -4.76 3.88 -4.94
C ALA A 230 -4.55 2.37 -4.88
N PHE A 231 -3.37 1.87 -5.28
CA PHE A 231 -3.05 0.44 -5.16
C PHE A 231 -3.04 -0.03 -3.70
N PHE A 232 -2.41 0.73 -2.80
CA PHE A 232 -2.35 0.37 -1.38
C PHE A 232 -3.74 0.30 -0.73
N ILE A 233 -4.60 1.29 -0.98
CA ILE A 233 -5.98 1.32 -0.46
C ILE A 233 -6.81 0.17 -1.07
N GLY A 234 -6.60 -0.13 -2.34
CA GLY A 234 -7.27 -1.23 -3.04
C GLY A 234 -6.75 -2.62 -2.67
N GLY A 235 -5.68 -2.74 -1.87
CA GLY A 235 -5.04 -4.02 -1.59
C GLY A 235 -4.44 -4.69 -2.83
N ILE A 236 -4.04 -3.89 -3.83
CA ILE A 236 -3.53 -4.39 -5.11
C ILE A 236 -2.02 -4.49 -5.04
N ASP A 237 -1.50 -5.70 -5.25
CA ASP A 237 -0.07 -5.94 -5.35
C ASP A 237 0.50 -5.33 -6.65
N PHE A 238 1.63 -4.64 -6.51
CA PHE A 238 2.41 -4.10 -7.62
C PHE A 238 3.89 -4.00 -7.24
N GLU A 239 4.76 -4.02 -8.24
CA GLU A 239 6.19 -3.73 -8.09
C GLU A 239 6.42 -2.21 -8.15
N ASP A 240 6.92 -1.60 -7.06
CA ASP A 240 7.30 -0.16 -7.01
C ASP A 240 8.78 0.00 -7.40
N GLU A 241 9.05 0.16 -8.70
CA GLU A 241 10.39 0.37 -9.22
C GLU A 241 10.80 1.84 -9.08
N ARG A 242 11.84 2.09 -8.29
CA ARG A 242 12.34 3.45 -8.03
C ARG A 242 13.65 3.70 -8.77
N MET A 243 13.65 4.73 -9.60
CA MET A 243 14.74 5.05 -10.52
C MET A 243 15.34 6.42 -10.21
N SER A 244 16.67 6.52 -10.12
CA SER A 244 17.37 7.79 -9.98
C SER A 244 17.29 8.64 -11.26
N PHE A 245 17.55 9.94 -11.16
CA PHE A 245 17.65 10.81 -12.34
C PHE A 245 18.76 10.40 -13.32
N GLU A 246 19.84 9.79 -12.83
CA GLU A 246 20.94 9.29 -13.68
C GLU A 246 20.51 8.06 -14.48
N GLU A 247 19.84 7.10 -13.85
CA GLU A 247 19.26 5.93 -14.53
C GLU A 247 18.21 6.36 -15.53
N TYR A 248 17.32 7.29 -15.14
CA TYR A 248 16.33 7.87 -16.04
C TYR A 248 16.99 8.53 -17.27
N ALA A 249 18.09 9.27 -17.11
CA ALA A 249 18.79 9.88 -18.23
C ALA A 249 19.30 8.84 -19.25
N LYS A 250 19.62 7.61 -18.81
CA LYS A 250 20.07 6.50 -19.65
C LYS A 250 18.91 5.82 -20.39
N VAL A 251 17.72 5.75 -19.79
CA VAL A 251 16.59 4.98 -20.35
C VAL A 251 15.46 5.83 -20.92
N LYS A 252 15.47 7.16 -20.72
CA LYS A 252 14.35 8.06 -21.09
C LYS A 252 13.90 7.93 -22.55
N SER A 253 14.81 7.66 -23.49
CA SER A 253 14.47 7.50 -24.91
C SER A 253 13.63 6.26 -25.20
N ASN A 254 13.66 5.28 -24.29
CA ASN A 254 12.95 4.00 -24.42
C ASN A 254 11.59 4.04 -23.70
N LEU A 255 11.36 5.04 -22.85
CA LEU A 255 10.09 5.21 -22.13
C LEU A 255 9.04 5.89 -23.03
N PRO A 256 7.74 5.54 -22.90
CA PRO A 256 6.68 6.23 -23.61
C PRO A 256 6.71 7.75 -23.31
N TYR A 257 6.73 8.56 -24.36
CA TYR A 257 6.84 10.02 -24.31
C TYR A 257 8.09 10.57 -23.60
N SER A 258 9.09 9.72 -23.33
CA SER A 258 10.29 10.05 -22.56
C SER A 258 9.99 10.72 -21.23
N GLN A 259 9.02 10.17 -20.48
CA GLN A 259 8.52 10.71 -19.22
C GLN A 259 8.25 9.59 -18.21
N LEU A 260 8.16 9.99 -16.93
CA LEU A 260 7.70 9.17 -15.82
C LEU A 260 6.51 9.89 -15.13
N PRO A 261 5.58 9.17 -14.47
CA PRO A 261 5.58 7.71 -14.23
C PRO A 261 5.20 6.88 -15.45
N VAL A 262 5.62 5.62 -15.41
CA VAL A 262 5.20 4.55 -16.33
C VAL A 262 4.68 3.39 -15.49
N LEU A 263 3.51 2.86 -15.84
CA LEU A 263 2.96 1.63 -15.28
C LEU A 263 3.04 0.54 -16.36
N GLU A 264 3.77 -0.54 -16.11
CA GLU A 264 3.69 -1.74 -16.94
C GLU A 264 2.50 -2.60 -16.46
N VAL A 265 1.59 -2.92 -17.37
CA VAL A 265 0.43 -3.81 -17.16
C VAL A 265 0.64 -5.05 -18.01
N ASP A 266 0.97 -6.18 -17.36
CA ASP A 266 1.35 -7.43 -18.05
C ASP A 266 2.45 -7.23 -19.11
N GLY A 267 3.38 -6.30 -18.81
CA GLY A 267 4.50 -5.92 -19.69
C GLY A 267 4.19 -4.85 -20.73
N GLU A 268 2.95 -4.35 -20.81
CA GLU A 268 2.56 -3.24 -21.68
C GLU A 268 2.77 -1.89 -20.96
N PRO A 269 3.61 -0.96 -21.48
CA PRO A 269 3.94 0.27 -20.78
C PRO A 269 2.91 1.39 -21.01
N VAL A 270 2.20 1.76 -19.95
CA VAL A 270 1.24 2.88 -19.90
C VAL A 270 1.90 4.12 -19.29
N ALA A 271 1.70 5.29 -19.91
CA ALA A 271 2.19 6.58 -19.40
C ALA A 271 1.03 7.54 -19.07
N GLN A 272 1.36 8.75 -18.58
CA GLN A 272 0.46 9.79 -18.08
C GLN A 272 -0.08 9.49 -16.67
N SER A 273 0.39 10.24 -15.66
CA SER A 273 0.11 9.96 -14.26
C SER A 273 -1.37 9.91 -13.91
N LEU A 274 -2.19 10.78 -14.47
CA LEU A 274 -3.63 10.81 -14.17
C LEU A 274 -4.41 9.71 -14.91
N ALA A 275 -3.94 9.27 -16.08
CA ALA A 275 -4.50 8.10 -16.76
C ALA A 275 -4.17 6.82 -16.00
N ILE A 276 -2.92 6.68 -15.55
CA ILE A 276 -2.49 5.59 -14.68
C ILE A 276 -3.27 5.60 -13.36
N LEU A 277 -3.48 6.78 -12.76
CA LEU A 277 -4.28 6.91 -11.55
C LEU A 277 -5.74 6.50 -11.76
N ARG A 278 -6.35 6.85 -12.89
CA ARG A 278 -7.70 6.40 -13.25
C ARG A 278 -7.76 4.87 -13.34
N TYR A 279 -6.77 4.25 -13.99
CA TYR A 279 -6.68 2.79 -14.11
C TYR A 279 -6.49 2.13 -12.74
N ALA A 280 -5.54 2.60 -11.93
CA ALA A 280 -5.32 2.14 -10.56
C ALA A 280 -6.57 2.30 -9.69
N GLY A 281 -7.26 3.44 -9.80
CA GLY A 281 -8.51 3.70 -9.12
C GLY A 281 -9.63 2.76 -9.55
N THR A 282 -9.69 2.40 -10.83
CA THR A 282 -10.68 1.44 -11.35
C THR A 282 -10.46 0.06 -10.73
N LEU A 283 -9.21 -0.41 -10.71
CA LEU A 283 -8.87 -1.67 -10.05
C LEU A 283 -9.16 -1.63 -8.54
N ALA A 284 -8.89 -0.49 -7.89
CA ALA A 284 -9.04 -0.32 -6.44
C ALA A 284 -10.49 -0.05 -5.99
N GLY A 285 -11.45 0.07 -6.91
CA GLY A 285 -12.82 0.52 -6.60
C GLY A 285 -12.93 1.99 -6.16
N LEU A 286 -11.90 2.79 -6.45
CA LEU A 286 -11.77 4.22 -6.14
C LEU A 286 -12.08 5.13 -7.36
N TYR A 287 -12.44 4.57 -8.51
CA TYR A 287 -12.93 5.32 -9.67
C TYR A 287 -14.35 4.85 -10.02
N PRO A 288 -15.33 5.76 -10.21
CA PRO A 288 -16.68 5.37 -10.62
C PRO A 288 -16.69 4.76 -12.02
N THR A 289 -17.15 3.51 -12.15
CA THR A 289 -17.25 2.81 -13.44
C THR A 289 -18.68 2.70 -13.98
N THR A 290 -19.68 2.81 -13.11
CA THR A 290 -21.10 2.67 -13.44
C THR A 290 -21.86 3.99 -13.41
N ASP A 291 -21.45 4.93 -12.55
CA ASP A 291 -21.97 6.29 -12.51
C ASP A 291 -21.10 7.21 -13.38
N THR A 292 -21.62 7.50 -14.58
CA THR A 292 -20.89 8.31 -15.57
C THR A 292 -20.77 9.77 -15.18
N LEU A 293 -21.69 10.33 -14.39
CA LEU A 293 -21.61 11.73 -13.95
C LEU A 293 -20.55 11.87 -12.85
N ALA A 294 -20.52 10.93 -11.91
CA ALA A 294 -19.47 10.85 -10.91
C ALA A 294 -18.07 10.70 -11.54
N ALA A 295 -17.94 9.84 -12.55
CA ALA A 295 -16.69 9.67 -13.31
C ALA A 295 -16.23 10.99 -13.96
N VAL A 296 -17.15 11.75 -14.55
CA VAL A 296 -16.88 13.06 -15.15
C VAL A 296 -16.42 14.08 -14.10
N HIS A 297 -17.01 14.09 -12.90
CA HIS A 297 -16.58 14.97 -11.82
C HIS A 297 -15.13 14.70 -11.38
N VAL A 298 -14.73 13.43 -11.34
CA VAL A 298 -13.32 13.06 -11.08
C VAL A 298 -12.40 13.60 -12.18
N ASP A 299 -12.79 13.42 -13.44
CA ASP A 299 -12.00 13.86 -14.58
C ASP A 299 -11.89 15.40 -14.67
N GLU A 300 -12.91 16.13 -14.21
CA GLU A 300 -12.89 17.59 -14.09
C GLU A 300 -11.79 18.07 -13.11
N ILE A 301 -11.67 17.43 -11.95
CA ILE A 301 -10.59 17.69 -10.98
C ILE A 301 -9.22 17.34 -11.58
N PHE A 302 -9.12 16.21 -12.28
CA PHE A 302 -7.88 15.79 -12.94
C PHE A 302 -7.39 16.83 -13.94
N ASN A 303 -8.28 17.36 -14.78
CA ASN A 303 -7.91 18.36 -15.78
C ASN A 303 -7.40 19.66 -15.14
N LEU A 304 -8.05 20.16 -14.07
CA LEU A 304 -7.59 21.35 -13.36
C LEU A 304 -6.17 21.17 -12.79
N ILE A 305 -5.88 19.99 -12.25
CA ILE A 305 -4.55 19.64 -11.73
C ILE A 305 -3.53 19.55 -12.86
N ASP A 306 -3.89 18.92 -13.98
CA ASP A 306 -3.00 18.74 -15.12
C ASP A 306 -2.62 20.08 -15.77
N GLU A 307 -3.56 21.03 -15.85
CA GLU A 307 -3.31 22.40 -16.35
C GLU A 307 -2.22 23.13 -15.54
N MET A 308 -2.27 23.03 -14.21
CA MET A 308 -1.25 23.63 -13.34
C MET A 308 0.14 23.05 -13.62
N PHE A 309 0.20 21.73 -13.75
CA PHE A 309 1.43 20.97 -13.89
C PHE A 309 2.05 21.04 -15.29
N ASN A 310 1.22 21.27 -16.31
CA ASN A 310 1.65 21.47 -17.69
C ASN A 310 1.91 22.95 -18.04
N ASN A 311 1.66 23.86 -17.09
CA ASN A 311 1.99 25.26 -17.26
C ASN A 311 3.49 25.45 -17.63
N PRO A 312 3.82 26.28 -18.64
CA PRO A 312 5.20 26.48 -19.06
C PRO A 312 6.14 26.95 -17.95
N GLU A 313 5.67 27.82 -17.04
CA GLU A 313 6.46 28.27 -15.88
C GLU A 313 6.73 27.10 -14.93
N TRP A 314 5.76 26.21 -14.74
CA TRP A 314 5.95 25.02 -13.92
C TRP A 314 7.02 24.12 -14.54
N ARG A 315 6.91 23.85 -15.84
CA ARG A 315 7.87 22.99 -16.56
C ARG A 315 9.29 23.58 -16.59
N ALA A 316 9.41 24.91 -16.63
CA ALA A 316 10.70 25.59 -16.57
C ALA A 316 11.48 25.27 -15.28
N THR A 317 10.80 24.95 -14.17
CA THR A 317 11.47 24.59 -12.91
C THR A 317 12.25 23.27 -12.96
N ILE A 318 11.83 22.29 -13.76
CA ILE A 318 12.37 20.91 -13.72
C ILE A 318 13.83 20.85 -14.20
N GLY A 319 14.19 21.72 -15.15
CA GLY A 319 15.51 21.77 -15.78
C GLY A 319 16.41 22.92 -15.29
N GLU A 320 15.85 23.95 -14.64
CA GLU A 320 16.63 25.10 -14.18
C GLU A 320 17.54 24.71 -13.00
N ARG A 321 18.76 25.24 -13.02
CA ARG A 321 19.83 24.94 -12.04
C ARG A 321 20.35 26.20 -11.37
N ASP A 322 20.11 27.36 -11.97
CA ASP A 322 20.43 28.67 -11.40
C ASP A 322 19.45 28.99 -10.26
N PRO A 323 19.94 29.16 -9.01
CA PRO A 323 19.07 29.40 -7.86
C PRO A 323 18.23 30.67 -7.96
N ASP A 324 18.78 31.76 -8.51
CA ASP A 324 18.12 33.05 -8.60
C ASP A 324 17.02 33.03 -9.66
N LYS A 325 17.27 32.38 -10.80
CA LYS A 325 16.24 32.16 -11.84
C LYS A 325 15.14 31.25 -11.32
N LEU A 326 15.51 30.17 -10.64
CA LEU A 326 14.54 29.23 -10.07
C LEU A 326 13.65 29.92 -9.03
N GLN A 327 14.21 30.79 -8.20
CA GLN A 327 13.45 31.59 -7.25
C GLN A 327 12.47 32.54 -7.96
N LYS A 328 12.90 33.24 -9.01
CA LYS A 328 12.02 34.11 -9.80
C LYS A 328 10.86 33.36 -10.46
N ILE A 329 11.13 32.18 -11.04
CA ILE A 329 10.08 31.33 -11.64
C ILE A 329 9.08 30.92 -10.55
N ARG A 330 9.56 30.52 -9.37
CA ARG A 330 8.71 30.13 -8.23
C ARG A 330 7.86 31.28 -7.70
N GLU A 331 8.40 32.50 -7.67
CA GLU A 331 7.62 33.71 -7.34
C GLU A 331 6.54 34.02 -8.39
N GLY A 332 6.79 33.73 -9.67
CA GLY A 332 5.78 33.79 -10.73
C GLY A 332 4.67 32.79 -10.50
N LEU A 333 5.03 31.51 -10.27
CA LEU A 333 4.09 30.43 -10.00
C LEU A 333 3.21 30.70 -8.77
N SER A 334 3.77 31.23 -7.68
CA SER A 334 3.04 31.52 -6.44
C SER A 334 2.02 32.66 -6.58
N LYS A 335 2.21 33.54 -7.57
CA LYS A 335 1.29 34.65 -7.90
C LYS A 335 0.44 34.35 -9.15
N GLY A 336 0.72 33.25 -9.84
CA GLY A 336 0.20 32.94 -11.15
C GLY A 336 -0.72 31.73 -11.15
N ILE A 337 -0.28 30.64 -11.76
CA ILE A 337 -1.12 29.47 -12.02
C ILE A 337 -1.52 28.73 -10.75
N ILE A 338 -0.65 28.66 -9.72
CA ILE A 338 -0.93 27.91 -8.50
C ILE A 338 -2.18 28.44 -7.76
N PRO A 339 -2.25 29.73 -7.35
CA PRO A 339 -3.42 30.23 -6.65
C PRO A 339 -4.69 30.14 -7.50
N LYS A 340 -4.60 30.36 -8.82
CA LYS A 340 -5.75 30.22 -9.74
C LYS A 340 -6.31 28.80 -9.75
N THR A 341 -5.45 27.79 -9.89
CA THR A 341 -5.88 26.38 -9.86
C THR A 341 -6.47 26.02 -8.51
N LEU A 342 -5.84 26.43 -7.40
CA LEU A 342 -6.36 26.15 -6.06
C LEU A 342 -7.74 26.81 -5.82
N GLU A 343 -7.96 28.03 -6.29
CA GLU A 343 -9.27 28.69 -6.21
C GLU A 343 -10.33 27.95 -7.03
N SER A 344 -9.99 27.49 -8.24
CA SER A 344 -10.90 26.69 -9.07
C SER A 344 -11.22 25.34 -8.43
N LEU A 345 -10.23 24.66 -7.85
CA LEU A 345 -10.41 23.40 -7.13
C LEU A 345 -11.34 23.59 -5.92
N GLU A 346 -11.10 24.63 -5.11
CA GLU A 346 -11.93 24.94 -3.94
C GLU A 346 -13.39 25.16 -4.33
N LYS A 347 -13.64 25.98 -5.36
CA LYS A 347 -15.00 26.23 -5.87
C LYS A 347 -15.65 24.95 -6.38
N ARG A 348 -14.90 24.10 -7.08
CA ARG A 348 -15.46 22.89 -7.68
C ARG A 348 -15.78 21.84 -6.63
N VAL A 349 -14.86 21.58 -5.71
CA VAL A 349 -15.05 20.67 -4.57
C VAL A 349 -16.24 21.12 -3.72
N ALA A 350 -16.35 22.42 -3.42
CA ALA A 350 -17.49 22.95 -2.65
C ALA A 350 -18.84 22.72 -3.35
N ALA A 351 -18.87 22.77 -4.68
CA ALA A 351 -20.09 22.57 -5.46
C ALA A 351 -20.57 21.10 -5.54
N PHE A 352 -19.74 20.13 -5.14
CA PHE A 352 -20.14 18.72 -5.12
C PHE A 352 -20.84 18.28 -3.83
N GLU A 353 -20.90 19.15 -2.80
CA GLU A 353 -21.66 18.93 -1.55
C GLU A 353 -21.37 17.58 -0.87
N GLY A 354 -20.10 17.31 -0.51
CA GLY A 354 -19.67 16.05 0.10
C GLY A 354 -18.53 16.19 1.12
N LYS A 355 -18.21 15.07 1.79
CA LYS A 355 -17.05 14.97 2.69
C LYS A 355 -15.73 14.83 1.91
N TYR A 356 -15.81 14.34 0.68
CA TYR A 356 -14.70 14.07 -0.22
C TYR A 356 -14.78 14.97 -1.46
N ALA A 357 -13.74 14.95 -2.29
CA ALA A 357 -13.53 15.87 -3.38
C ALA A 357 -14.67 15.90 -4.40
N THR A 358 -15.35 14.79 -4.65
CA THR A 358 -16.46 14.72 -5.61
C THR A 358 -17.71 13.98 -5.12
N GLU A 359 -17.64 13.27 -3.98
CA GLU A 359 -18.71 12.38 -3.50
C GLU A 359 -18.76 12.25 -1.96
N SER A 360 -19.61 11.35 -1.45
CA SER A 360 -19.67 10.95 -0.03
C SER A 360 -18.60 9.91 0.37
N LYS A 361 -17.81 9.41 -0.58
CA LYS A 361 -16.76 8.41 -0.36
C LYS A 361 -15.43 8.84 -0.98
N LEU A 362 -14.33 8.32 -0.43
CA LEU A 362 -12.98 8.53 -0.95
C LEU A 362 -12.87 7.98 -2.37
N ASN A 363 -12.26 8.75 -3.27
CA ASN A 363 -11.95 8.32 -4.63
C ASN A 363 -10.63 8.93 -5.12
N VAL A 364 -10.26 8.65 -6.37
CA VAL A 364 -8.97 9.11 -6.92
C VAL A 364 -8.86 10.63 -7.10
N ALA A 365 -9.96 11.39 -7.14
CA ALA A 365 -9.91 12.86 -7.14
C ALA A 365 -9.35 13.37 -5.80
N ASP A 366 -9.75 12.76 -4.68
CA ASP A 366 -9.18 13.07 -3.36
C ASP A 366 -7.68 12.81 -3.33
N LEU A 367 -7.24 11.66 -3.85
CA LEU A 367 -5.83 11.30 -3.86
C LEU A 367 -5.00 12.29 -4.69
N ALA A 368 -5.55 12.74 -5.83
CA ALA A 368 -4.90 13.75 -6.67
C ALA A 368 -4.80 15.11 -5.96
N VAL A 369 -5.89 15.59 -5.34
CA VAL A 369 -5.89 16.84 -4.56
C VAL A 369 -4.95 16.74 -3.36
N TYR A 370 -4.99 15.62 -2.63
CA TYR A 370 -4.10 15.34 -1.51
C TYR A 370 -2.63 15.41 -1.94
N ALA A 371 -2.27 14.80 -3.07
CA ALA A 371 -0.91 14.85 -3.60
C ALA A 371 -0.47 16.28 -3.92
N VAL A 372 -1.34 17.11 -4.50
CA VAL A 372 -1.07 18.54 -4.73
C VAL A 372 -0.84 19.28 -3.40
N VAL A 373 -1.71 19.10 -2.42
CA VAL A 373 -1.58 19.75 -1.11
C VAL A 373 -0.30 19.31 -0.39
N GLN A 374 0.02 18.02 -0.42
CA GLN A 374 1.27 17.50 0.15
C GLN A 374 2.49 18.10 -0.53
N LEU A 375 2.48 18.19 -1.86
CA LEU A 375 3.54 18.83 -2.63
C LEU A 375 3.77 20.29 -2.22
N MET A 376 2.70 21.04 -1.99
CA MET A 376 2.79 22.44 -1.56
C MET A 376 3.28 22.58 -0.11
N LYS A 377 2.85 21.66 0.78
CA LYS A 377 3.26 21.64 2.19
C LYS A 377 4.72 21.22 2.38
N ALA A 378 5.24 20.36 1.51
CA ALA A 378 6.62 19.87 1.57
C ALA A 378 7.67 20.92 1.16
N GLY A 379 7.27 22.04 0.52
CA GLY A 379 8.20 22.97 -0.14
C GLY A 379 8.53 22.52 -1.59
N PRO A 380 9.04 23.43 -2.45
CA PRO A 380 8.85 23.33 -3.90
C PRO A 380 9.48 22.10 -4.58
N PRO A 381 8.76 21.48 -5.54
CA PRO A 381 9.22 20.33 -6.32
C PRO A 381 10.08 20.76 -7.51
N ALA A 382 11.35 21.06 -7.25
CA ALA A 382 12.38 21.11 -8.29
C ALA A 382 13.78 21.06 -7.66
N THR A 383 13.94 20.25 -6.61
CA THR A 383 15.27 19.88 -6.15
C THR A 383 15.61 18.57 -6.81
N HIS A 384 16.78 18.54 -7.45
CA HIS A 384 17.62 17.35 -7.40
C HIS A 384 17.58 16.86 -5.97
N VAL A 385 16.94 15.72 -5.75
CA VAL A 385 17.18 14.97 -4.53
C VAL A 385 18.14 13.89 -4.97
N THR A 386 19.42 14.24 -4.93
CA THR A 386 20.41 13.18 -4.76
C THR A 386 20.26 12.66 -3.33
N MET A 387 20.73 11.45 -3.02
CA MET A 387 20.76 10.94 -1.64
C MET A 387 21.51 11.86 -0.64
N ALA A 388 22.13 12.95 -1.13
CA ALA A 388 22.74 14.02 -0.33
C ALA A 388 21.76 15.13 0.12
N ASP A 389 20.54 15.22 -0.45
CA ASP A 389 19.63 16.37 -0.23
C ASP A 389 18.48 16.11 0.75
N ILE A 390 18.35 14.91 1.32
CA ILE A 390 17.51 14.75 2.51
C ILE A 390 18.31 15.27 3.69
N LYS A 391 18.08 16.54 4.06
CA LYS A 391 18.70 17.15 5.24
C LYS A 391 18.46 16.25 6.44
N LYS A 392 19.55 15.68 6.96
CA LYS A 392 19.51 14.87 8.18
C LYS A 392 19.02 15.71 9.34
N THR A 393 18.29 15.09 10.26
CA THR A 393 17.69 15.76 11.41
C THR A 393 18.41 15.35 12.69
N VAL A 394 18.80 16.34 13.49
CA VAL A 394 19.37 16.13 14.83
C VAL A 394 18.40 16.64 15.90
N LEU A 395 18.12 15.81 16.90
CA LEU A 395 17.41 16.20 18.12
C LEU A 395 18.43 16.38 19.24
N ILE A 396 18.53 17.57 19.82
CA ILE A 396 19.51 17.89 20.86
C ILE A 396 18.77 18.23 22.14
N THR A 397 19.06 17.51 23.24
CA THR A 397 18.49 17.86 24.54
C THR A 397 19.25 19.00 25.21
N GLY A 398 18.54 19.99 25.76
CA GLY A 398 19.14 21.10 26.50
C GLY A 398 19.95 22.07 25.62
N SER A 399 19.32 22.62 24.58
CA SER A 399 19.99 23.37 23.50
C SER A 399 20.06 24.89 23.68
N THR A 400 19.64 25.41 24.83
CA THR A 400 19.49 26.88 25.03
C THR A 400 20.80 27.59 25.38
N ARG A 401 21.83 26.87 25.83
CA ARG A 401 23.14 27.43 26.21
C ARG A 401 24.24 26.38 26.17
N GLY A 402 25.49 26.83 26.34
CA GLY A 402 26.66 25.96 26.50
C GLY A 402 26.85 24.99 25.34
N ILE A 403 27.28 23.76 25.63
CA ILE A 403 27.54 22.71 24.64
C ILE A 403 26.31 22.46 23.75
N GLY A 404 25.10 22.41 24.32
CA GLY A 404 23.88 22.16 23.56
C GLY A 404 23.57 23.23 22.51
N LEU A 405 23.83 24.50 22.84
CA LEU A 405 23.68 25.61 21.89
C LEU A 405 24.78 25.55 20.81
N SER A 406 26.03 25.29 21.20
CA SER A 406 27.13 25.16 20.23
C SER A 406 26.96 23.96 19.29
N LEU A 407 26.38 22.85 19.76
CA LEU A 407 25.97 21.74 18.91
C LEU A 407 24.86 22.16 17.94
N ALA A 408 23.85 22.90 18.42
CA ALA A 408 22.80 23.43 17.55
C ALA A 408 23.38 24.38 16.48
N GLU A 409 24.29 25.28 16.84
CA GLU A 409 25.03 26.16 15.92
C GLU A 409 25.80 25.34 14.88
N HIS A 410 26.56 24.34 15.34
CA HIS A 410 27.34 23.47 14.48
C HIS A 410 26.47 22.74 13.45
N TYR A 411 25.43 22.04 13.90
CA TYR A 411 24.55 21.27 13.00
C TYR A 411 23.74 22.17 12.08
N THR A 412 23.32 23.35 12.54
CA THR A 412 22.70 24.37 11.68
C THR A 412 23.68 24.80 10.58
N SER A 413 24.93 25.11 10.93
CA SER A 413 25.97 25.51 9.97
C SER A 413 26.37 24.37 9.01
N ALA A 414 26.26 23.12 9.46
CA ALA A 414 26.49 21.92 8.67
C ALA A 414 25.29 21.56 7.78
N GLY A 415 24.23 22.36 7.78
CA GLY A 415 23.06 22.18 6.91
C GLY A 415 22.04 21.14 7.39
N TRP A 416 22.13 20.65 8.63
CA TRP A 416 21.17 19.73 9.21
C TRP A 416 19.90 20.44 9.66
N ASN A 417 18.79 19.70 9.71
CA ASN A 417 17.61 20.13 10.42
C ASN A 417 17.85 19.98 11.93
N VAL A 418 17.78 21.08 12.67
CA VAL A 418 17.99 21.05 14.13
C VAL A 418 16.64 21.10 14.84
N ILE A 419 16.38 20.11 15.69
CA ILE A 419 15.33 20.15 16.71
C ILE A 419 16.02 20.38 18.05
N GLY A 420 15.91 21.59 18.58
CA GLY A 420 16.50 21.96 19.86
C GLY A 420 15.47 21.81 20.98
N THR A 421 15.84 21.18 22.10
CA THR A 421 14.93 21.12 23.24
C THR A 421 15.22 22.16 24.31
N THR A 422 14.15 22.54 25.01
CA THR A 422 14.16 23.53 26.07
C THR A 422 13.31 23.08 27.26
N ARG A 423 13.50 23.71 28.42
CA ARG A 423 12.54 23.63 29.52
C ARG A 423 11.55 24.78 29.37
N ALA A 424 10.36 24.65 29.94
CA ALA A 424 9.26 25.62 29.76
C ALA A 424 9.65 27.08 30.04
N ASN A 425 10.55 27.32 30.99
CA ASN A 425 10.94 28.67 31.44
C ASN A 425 12.36 29.09 31.01
N SER A 426 12.99 28.41 30.06
CA SER A 426 14.33 28.80 29.59
C SER A 426 14.26 29.97 28.61
N ASN A 427 15.29 30.82 28.60
CA ASN A 427 15.50 31.77 27.50
C ASN A 427 15.90 30.99 26.23
N THR A 428 15.14 31.16 25.15
CA THR A 428 15.34 30.49 23.86
C THR A 428 15.88 31.42 22.77
N ASP A 429 16.17 32.69 23.05
CA ASP A 429 16.50 33.72 22.05
C ASP A 429 17.67 33.31 21.16
N LYS A 430 18.76 32.82 21.79
CA LYS A 430 19.95 32.37 21.05
C LYS A 430 19.69 31.14 20.20
N LEU A 431 18.89 30.19 20.70
CA LEU A 431 18.52 29.00 19.95
C LEU A 431 17.61 29.35 18.77
N ASN A 432 16.61 30.19 19.00
CA ASN A 432 15.66 30.63 17.97
C ASN A 432 16.34 31.47 16.89
N ALA A 433 17.38 32.24 17.24
CA ALA A 433 18.19 33.00 16.29
C ALA A 433 18.90 32.10 15.26
N LEU A 434 19.10 30.81 15.56
CA LEU A 434 19.64 29.82 14.62
C LEU A 434 18.60 29.33 13.61
N SER A 435 17.33 29.73 13.74
CA SER A 435 16.21 29.23 12.92
C SER A 435 16.14 27.70 12.88
N PRO A 436 16.08 27.01 14.05
CA PRO A 436 15.96 25.55 14.09
C PRO A 436 14.68 25.12 13.39
N LEU A 437 14.65 23.87 12.88
CA LEU A 437 13.43 23.28 12.33
C LEU A 437 12.29 23.34 13.35
N LYS A 438 12.61 23.05 14.61
CA LYS A 438 11.65 23.11 15.71
C LYS A 438 12.34 23.33 17.06
N THR A 439 11.65 24.01 17.97
CA THR A 439 12.02 24.10 19.38
C THR A 439 10.93 23.43 20.20
N VAL A 440 11.31 22.42 21.00
CA VAL A 440 10.35 21.57 21.74
C VAL A 440 10.60 21.66 23.24
N VAL A 441 9.54 21.76 24.02
CA VAL A 441 9.63 21.70 25.48
C VAL A 441 9.83 20.24 25.91
N LEU A 442 11.01 19.93 26.44
CA LEU A 442 11.39 18.62 26.94
C LEU A 442 12.32 18.80 28.15
N ASP A 443 11.78 18.56 29.34
CA ASP A 443 12.59 18.33 30.54
C ASP A 443 12.90 16.84 30.66
N VAL A 444 14.19 16.49 30.62
CA VAL A 444 14.63 15.09 30.65
C VAL A 444 14.36 14.41 32.00
N SER A 445 14.16 15.17 33.08
CA SER A 445 13.81 14.63 34.40
C SER A 445 12.32 14.33 34.58
N ASP A 446 11.47 14.80 33.66
CA ASP A 446 10.02 14.58 33.70
C ASP A 446 9.57 13.67 32.55
N GLU A 447 9.22 12.42 32.87
CA GLU A 447 8.75 11.43 31.91
C GLU A 447 7.51 11.89 31.12
N SER A 448 6.60 12.66 31.74
CA SER A 448 5.45 13.22 31.04
C SER A 448 5.88 14.26 30.01
N SER A 449 6.87 15.09 30.34
CA SER A 449 7.44 16.06 29.40
C SER A 449 8.11 15.35 28.21
N VAL A 450 8.83 14.25 28.45
CA VAL A 450 9.47 13.45 27.39
C VAL A 450 8.42 12.83 26.46
N LEU A 451 7.36 12.23 27.02
CA LEU A 451 6.30 11.62 26.22
C LEU A 451 5.52 12.64 25.38
N LYS A 452 5.21 13.82 25.95
CA LYS A 452 4.56 14.91 25.21
C LYS A 452 5.42 15.37 24.03
N ALA A 453 6.74 15.54 24.25
CA ALA A 453 7.66 15.90 23.19
C ALA A 453 7.76 14.83 22.09
N ALA A 454 7.72 13.54 22.45
CA ALA A 454 7.71 12.45 21.49
C ALA A 454 6.42 12.41 20.65
N ILE A 455 5.26 12.63 21.28
CA ILE A 455 3.96 12.76 20.58
C ILE A 455 3.98 13.97 19.63
N GLU A 456 4.51 15.11 20.09
CA GLU A 456 4.59 16.34 19.28
C GLU A 456 5.53 16.20 18.07
N LEU A 457 6.40 15.19 18.08
CA LEU A 457 7.35 14.86 17.03
C LEU A 457 7.01 13.53 16.34
N GLU A 458 5.80 13.01 16.52
CA GLU A 458 5.38 11.77 15.85
C GLU A 458 5.50 11.90 14.32
N GLY A 459 6.05 10.87 13.67
CA GLY A 459 6.29 10.86 12.23
C GLY A 459 7.51 11.66 11.75
N VAL A 460 8.21 12.40 12.64
CA VAL A 460 9.41 13.15 12.27
C VAL A 460 10.63 12.21 12.19
N VAL A 461 11.33 12.23 11.07
CA VAL A 461 12.58 11.47 10.89
C VAL A 461 13.71 12.12 11.71
N ILE A 462 14.35 11.34 12.60
CA ILE A 462 15.48 11.81 13.43
C ILE A 462 16.70 10.91 13.18
N ASP A 463 17.72 11.45 12.52
CA ASP A 463 18.97 10.75 12.19
C ASP A 463 19.92 10.63 13.38
N LEU A 464 19.91 11.65 14.24
CA LEU A 464 20.82 11.74 15.37
C LEU A 464 20.09 12.28 16.60
N LEU A 465 20.04 11.48 17.66
CA LEU A 465 19.63 11.94 18.98
C LEU A 465 20.87 12.24 19.82
N ILE A 466 21.02 13.49 20.28
CA ILE A 466 22.07 13.89 21.21
C ILE A 466 21.46 14.16 22.58
N ASN A 467 21.70 13.25 23.50
CA ASN A 467 21.41 13.40 24.91
C ASN A 467 22.51 14.25 25.57
N ASN A 468 22.40 15.57 25.40
CA ASN A 468 23.33 16.57 25.92
C ASN A 468 22.90 17.14 27.29
N ALA A 469 21.61 17.16 27.61
CA ALA A 469 21.14 17.71 28.88
C ALA A 469 21.82 17.02 30.07
N GLY A 470 22.37 17.82 30.97
CA GLY A 470 23.09 17.33 32.14
C GLY A 470 23.31 18.41 33.19
N ILE A 471 23.44 17.99 34.44
CA ILE A 471 23.71 18.86 35.59
C ILE A 471 24.84 18.30 36.44
N GLY A 472 25.56 19.19 37.10
CA GLY A 472 26.53 18.87 38.15
C GLY A 472 26.41 19.89 39.26
N TYR A 473 26.50 19.44 40.51
CA TYR A 473 26.51 20.33 41.67
C TYR A 473 27.92 20.45 42.26
N PRO A 474 28.44 21.67 42.51
CA PRO A 474 29.67 21.85 43.24
C PRO A 474 29.45 21.40 44.68
N THR A 475 30.02 20.25 45.05
CA THR A 475 29.82 19.60 46.35
C THR A 475 31.15 19.10 46.90
N THR A 476 31.19 18.90 48.22
CA THR A 476 32.28 18.24 48.92
C THR A 476 31.74 16.99 49.62
N PHE A 477 32.63 16.20 50.21
CA PHE A 477 32.25 15.04 51.03
C PHE A 477 31.24 15.38 52.13
N THR A 478 31.33 16.57 52.73
CA THR A 478 30.46 16.97 53.85
C THR A 478 29.23 17.77 53.44
N THR A 479 29.16 18.27 52.20
CA THR A 479 28.06 19.13 51.75
C THR A 479 27.13 18.47 50.73
N VAL A 480 27.50 17.30 50.18
CA VAL A 480 26.66 16.58 49.23
C VAL A 480 25.41 16.03 49.93
N THR A 481 24.24 16.25 49.33
CA THR A 481 22.95 15.75 49.83
C THR A 481 22.40 14.61 48.99
N LYS A 482 21.47 13.84 49.56
CA LYS A 482 20.73 12.80 48.83
C LYS A 482 19.97 13.42 47.66
N GLU A 483 19.28 14.53 47.90
CA GLU A 483 18.43 15.22 46.93
C GLU A 483 19.25 15.67 45.71
N GLN A 484 20.41 16.29 45.92
CA GLN A 484 21.33 16.67 44.84
C GLN A 484 21.89 15.47 44.08
N THR A 485 22.16 14.36 44.78
CA THR A 485 22.65 13.13 44.16
C THR A 485 21.57 12.51 43.29
N MET A 486 20.36 12.33 43.81
CA MET A 486 19.24 11.74 43.07
C MET A 486 18.83 12.59 41.88
N HIS A 487 18.77 13.91 42.02
CA HIS A 487 18.45 14.79 40.89
C HIS A 487 19.51 14.71 39.77
N GLN A 488 20.79 14.55 40.11
CA GLN A 488 21.83 14.28 39.11
C GLN A 488 21.62 12.92 38.42
N TYR A 489 21.16 11.89 39.12
CA TYR A 489 20.81 10.60 38.49
C TYR A 489 19.59 10.72 37.58
N GLU A 490 18.54 11.40 38.02
CA GLU A 490 17.33 11.64 37.23
C GLU A 490 17.68 12.33 35.90
N VAL A 491 18.45 13.42 35.95
CA VAL A 491 18.81 14.19 34.76
C VAL A 491 19.91 13.52 33.92
N ASN A 492 20.98 13.01 34.53
CA ASN A 492 22.16 12.54 33.78
C ASN A 492 22.07 11.06 33.36
N VAL A 493 21.19 10.26 33.96
CA VAL A 493 21.12 8.80 33.75
C VAL A 493 19.76 8.38 33.24
N THR A 494 18.71 8.60 34.05
CA THR A 494 17.35 8.17 33.72
C THR A 494 16.79 8.96 32.55
N GLY A 495 17.00 10.28 32.52
CA GLY A 495 16.51 11.15 31.45
C GLY A 495 16.97 10.73 30.05
N PRO A 496 18.28 10.58 29.80
CA PRO A 496 18.76 10.10 28.50
C PRO A 496 18.23 8.73 28.08
N PHE A 497 18.01 7.82 29.05
CA PHE A 497 17.35 6.54 28.79
C PHE A 497 15.89 6.74 28.35
N LEU A 498 15.10 7.52 29.10
CA LEU A 498 13.70 7.80 28.81
C LEU A 498 13.52 8.48 27.45
N VAL A 499 14.37 9.48 27.15
CA VAL A 499 14.37 10.17 25.85
C VAL A 499 14.68 9.18 24.73
N THR A 500 15.74 8.38 24.86
CA THR A 500 16.09 7.39 23.83
C THR A 500 14.96 6.39 23.59
N ARG A 501 14.31 5.92 24.66
CA ARG A 501 13.17 5.01 24.58
C ARG A 501 11.96 5.65 23.88
N ALA A 502 11.63 6.89 24.23
CA ALA A 502 10.48 7.59 23.68
C ALA A 502 10.66 7.95 22.19
N PHE A 503 11.88 8.27 21.76
CA PHE A 503 12.21 8.63 20.38
C PHE A 503 12.66 7.46 19.50
N LEU A 504 12.59 6.22 20.01
CA LEU A 504 12.92 5.03 19.22
C LEU A 504 12.13 4.94 17.89
N PRO A 505 10.81 5.22 17.83
CA PRO A 505 10.07 5.22 16.57
C PRO A 505 10.66 6.20 15.54
N ASN A 506 11.05 7.40 15.96
CA ASN A 506 11.65 8.41 15.10
C ASN A 506 13.02 7.99 14.54
N LEU A 507 13.83 7.33 15.38
CA LEU A 507 15.12 6.77 14.95
C LEU A 507 14.92 5.61 13.96
N GLN A 508 13.91 4.76 14.18
CA GLN A 508 13.56 3.69 13.24
C GLN A 508 13.08 4.25 11.88
N LEU A 509 12.37 5.38 11.89
CA LEU A 509 12.01 6.08 10.65
C LEU A 509 13.27 6.54 9.89
N ALA A 510 14.30 7.05 10.56
CA ALA A 510 15.56 7.41 9.93
C ALA A 510 16.33 6.20 9.39
N VAL A 511 16.33 5.06 10.09
CA VAL A 511 16.90 3.82 9.56
C VAL A 511 16.17 3.39 8.29
N LYS A 512 14.84 3.48 8.24
CA LYS A 512 14.04 3.15 7.05
C LYS A 512 14.28 4.14 5.90
N ALA A 513 14.33 5.44 6.19
CA ALA A 513 14.43 6.50 5.20
C ALA A 513 15.86 6.68 4.67
N HIS A 514 16.86 6.67 5.55
CA HIS A 514 18.24 7.06 5.24
C HIS A 514 19.26 5.93 5.50
N GLY A 515 18.79 4.74 5.87
CA GLY A 515 19.63 3.55 6.10
C GLY A 515 20.37 3.54 7.44
N SER A 516 20.34 4.62 8.22
CA SER A 516 21.02 4.71 9.51
C SER A 516 20.39 5.74 10.44
N ALA A 517 20.54 5.53 11.75
CA ALA A 517 20.32 6.54 12.78
C ALA A 517 21.34 6.31 13.90
N SER A 518 21.52 7.27 14.81
CA SER A 518 22.47 7.13 15.92
C SER A 518 22.02 7.86 17.18
N VAL A 519 22.47 7.37 18.33
CA VAL A 519 22.25 8.02 19.63
C VAL A 519 23.59 8.37 20.24
N LEU A 520 23.77 9.63 20.65
CA LEU A 520 24.94 10.13 21.32
C LEU A 520 24.60 10.50 22.77
N GLN A 521 25.33 9.92 23.71
CA GLN A 521 25.25 10.20 25.14
C GLN A 521 26.43 11.08 25.54
N VAL A 522 26.15 12.31 26.00
CA VAL A 522 27.19 13.23 26.47
C VAL A 522 27.56 12.89 27.92
N SER A 523 28.66 12.18 28.09
CA SER A 523 29.20 11.78 29.39
C SER A 523 30.34 12.71 29.84
N SER A 524 31.26 12.21 30.66
CA SER A 524 32.44 12.96 31.09
C SER A 524 33.60 12.02 31.42
N VAL A 525 34.83 12.52 31.31
CA VAL A 525 36.05 11.82 31.74
C VAL A 525 35.97 11.36 33.20
N VAL A 526 35.25 12.12 34.04
CA VAL A 526 35.07 11.80 35.46
C VAL A 526 34.10 10.65 35.72
N GLY A 527 33.44 10.12 34.68
CA GLY A 527 32.71 8.85 34.73
C GLY A 527 33.60 7.63 34.55
N SER A 528 34.91 7.80 34.32
CA SER A 528 35.87 6.70 34.21
C SER A 528 36.36 6.25 35.58
N ILE A 529 36.12 5.00 35.91
CA ILE A 529 36.65 4.37 37.12
C ILE A 529 38.18 4.29 37.04
N THR A 530 38.72 3.96 35.87
CA THR A 530 40.17 3.81 35.64
C THR A 530 40.93 5.12 35.80
N ASN A 531 40.33 6.26 35.45
CA ASN A 531 41.00 7.56 35.54
C ASN A 531 40.92 8.20 36.94
N ASN A 532 40.16 7.61 37.87
CA ASN A 532 40.04 8.10 39.25
C ASN A 532 41.27 7.66 40.07
N THR A 533 42.39 8.32 39.82
CA THR A 533 43.70 8.07 40.43
C THR A 533 44.13 9.24 41.30
N GLU A 534 45.20 9.08 42.08
CA GLU A 534 45.80 10.18 42.87
C GLU A 534 46.24 11.35 41.97
N GLU A 535 46.80 11.07 40.78
CA GLU A 535 47.24 12.10 39.82
C GLU A 535 46.08 12.98 39.32
N ASN A 536 44.90 12.39 39.14
CA ASN A 536 43.71 13.09 38.64
C ASN A 536 42.73 13.51 39.73
N GLU A 537 43.10 13.39 41.01
CA GLU A 537 42.18 13.54 42.15
C GLU A 537 41.41 14.86 42.14
N TRP A 538 42.01 15.93 41.62
CA TRP A 538 41.45 17.26 41.52
C TRP A 538 40.16 17.31 40.66
N MET A 539 39.99 16.36 39.72
CA MET A 539 38.78 16.25 38.91
C MET A 539 37.67 15.42 39.58
N PHE A 540 38.02 14.54 40.52
CA PHE A 540 37.10 13.54 41.08
C PHE A 540 36.68 13.84 42.53
N ARG A 541 37.56 14.44 43.35
CA ARG A 541 37.31 14.69 44.77
C ARG A 541 36.08 15.57 44.97
N GLY A 542 35.20 15.15 45.89
CA GLY A 542 33.99 15.87 46.28
C GLY A 542 32.80 15.72 45.33
N GLN A 543 32.98 15.24 44.10
CA GLN A 543 31.93 15.21 43.06
C GLN A 543 31.14 13.89 42.99
N TYR A 544 30.83 13.27 44.14
CA TYR A 544 30.27 11.92 44.24
C TYR A 544 29.04 11.69 43.35
N GLY A 545 28.06 12.60 43.39
CA GLY A 545 26.84 12.46 42.57
C GLY A 545 27.10 12.59 41.07
N TYR A 546 27.95 13.54 40.67
CA TYR A 546 28.23 13.77 39.24
C TYR A 546 29.05 12.63 38.64
N THR A 547 30.18 12.25 39.27
CA THR A 547 31.06 11.19 38.76
C THR A 547 30.35 9.84 38.71
N ALA A 548 29.60 9.48 39.76
CA ALA A 548 28.82 8.25 39.79
C ALA A 548 27.69 8.24 38.75
N SER A 549 26.98 9.38 38.56
CA SER A 549 25.94 9.47 37.52
C SER A 549 26.52 9.33 36.11
N LYS A 550 27.70 9.91 35.82
CA LYS A 550 28.34 9.76 34.50
C LYS A 550 28.90 8.35 34.27
N ALA A 551 29.40 7.70 35.32
CA ALA A 551 29.75 6.27 35.25
C ALA A 551 28.52 5.38 34.99
N ALA A 552 27.38 5.68 35.65
CA ALA A 552 26.12 4.99 35.40
C ALA A 552 25.60 5.20 33.98
N LEU A 553 25.68 6.43 33.45
CA LEU A 553 25.34 6.73 32.05
C LEU A 553 26.20 5.91 31.07
N ASN A 554 27.49 5.69 31.37
CA ASN A 554 28.36 4.84 30.55
C ASN A 554 27.83 3.39 30.47
N MET A 555 27.38 2.83 31.60
CA MET A 555 26.78 1.49 31.62
C MET A 555 25.44 1.45 30.87
N VAL A 556 24.56 2.42 31.10
CA VAL A 556 23.29 2.56 30.36
C VAL A 556 23.53 2.65 28.85
N THR A 557 24.56 3.40 28.44
CA THR A 557 24.95 3.50 27.03
C THR A 557 25.34 2.13 26.46
N ARG A 558 26.11 1.33 27.21
CA ARG A 558 26.52 -0.01 26.78
C ARG A 558 25.32 -0.95 26.65
N SER A 559 24.38 -0.90 27.59
CA SER A 559 23.13 -1.69 27.53
C SER A 559 22.27 -1.28 26.34
N LEU A 560 22.02 0.02 26.14
CA LEU A 560 21.26 0.51 24.99
C LEU A 560 21.89 0.13 23.64
N ALA A 561 23.23 0.13 23.55
CA ALA A 561 23.92 -0.33 22.34
C ALA A 561 23.66 -1.82 22.03
N MET A 562 23.41 -2.65 23.04
CA MET A 562 23.04 -4.05 22.85
C MET A 562 21.59 -4.17 22.38
N ASP A 563 20.67 -3.49 23.06
CA ASP A 563 19.23 -3.57 22.75
C ASP A 563 18.90 -2.97 21.38
N LEU A 564 19.52 -1.85 21.01
CA LEU A 564 19.26 -1.17 19.73
C LEU A 564 20.01 -1.76 18.54
N ARG A 565 20.80 -2.83 18.76
CA ARG A 565 21.58 -3.50 17.71
C ARG A 565 20.69 -4.06 16.60
N GLU A 566 19.57 -4.69 16.96
CA GLU A 566 18.62 -5.26 15.99
C GLU A 566 17.95 -4.18 15.14
N HIS A 567 17.85 -2.96 15.67
CA HIS A 567 17.33 -1.79 14.96
C HIS A 567 18.37 -1.08 14.09
N LYS A 568 19.64 -1.53 14.06
CA LYS A 568 20.76 -0.89 13.36
C LYS A 568 21.03 0.56 13.83
N ILE A 569 20.83 0.83 15.11
CA ILE A 569 21.05 2.16 15.72
C ILE A 569 22.24 2.07 16.69
N PRO A 570 23.45 2.49 16.30
CA PRO A 570 24.57 2.61 17.22
C PRO A 570 24.29 3.65 18.33
N VAL A 571 24.71 3.31 19.55
CA VAL A 571 24.70 4.20 20.70
C VAL A 571 26.14 4.46 21.13
N VAL A 572 26.53 5.73 21.14
CA VAL A 572 27.90 6.16 21.42
C VAL A 572 27.92 7.01 22.68
N CYS A 573 28.94 6.79 23.51
CA CYS A 573 29.24 7.66 24.65
C CYS A 573 30.41 8.57 24.29
N MET A 574 30.31 9.87 24.57
CA MET A 574 31.36 10.85 24.29
C MET A 574 31.61 11.78 25.48
N ASN A 575 32.88 12.10 25.70
CA ASN A 575 33.31 13.08 26.69
C ASN A 575 33.64 14.39 25.95
N PRO A 576 33.00 15.53 26.28
CA PRO A 576 33.15 16.77 25.52
C PRO A 576 34.47 17.52 25.77
N GLY A 577 35.38 16.97 26.57
CA GLY A 577 36.62 17.65 27.00
C GLY A 577 36.37 18.73 28.08
N LEU A 578 37.40 19.52 28.38
CA LEU A 578 37.30 20.69 29.25
C LEU A 578 36.64 21.83 28.48
N TRP A 579 35.43 22.22 28.91
CA TRP A 579 34.70 23.34 28.32
C TRP A 579 34.88 24.58 29.20
N THR A 580 35.52 25.62 28.65
CA THR A 580 35.53 26.97 29.22
C THR A 580 34.58 27.86 28.41
N PRO A 581 33.61 28.54 29.04
CA PRO A 581 32.80 29.54 28.34
C PRO A 581 33.73 30.63 27.78
N ARG A 582 33.61 30.94 26.49
CA ARG A 582 34.16 32.19 25.93
C ARG A 582 33.23 33.35 26.22
#